data_AF-A0A8B6FLX3-F1
#
_entry.id   AF-A0A8B6FLX3-F1
#
_cell.length_a   1.000
_cell.length_b   1.000
_cell.length_c   1.000
_cell.angle_alpha   90.00
_cell.angle_beta   90.00
_cell.angle_gamma   90.00
#
_symmetry.space_group_name_H-M   'P 1'
#
loop_
_entity.id
_entity.type
_entity.pdbx_description
1 polymer ?
#
loop_
_entity_poly.entity_id
_entity_poly.type
_entity_poly.pdbx_seq_one_letter_code
_entity_poly.pdbx_strand_id
1 'polypeptide(L)'
;MPNLNQVVQTIMSANGTELNVAGKGEFHIWIYQNVYLAEAVVADLSIENIIGLDFLKKNRCLINLQEHMVCHNQVIPLNFTGQLGCYRVSVVEDTCIQPGTEALVRGHINEYPSTKNEVGLGIIEPCKKFMAKNSALMATTLVKASETVPLRFMNVSNVVTIIRAGTIVGNISPIQDVISDDKNITDIYKEQNLRIELQKLLSNCSGNLSQEQKRRV
;
A
#
# COMPACT_ATOMS: atom_id res chain seq x y z
N MET A 1 6.52 12.15 38.55
CA MET A 1 5.66 11.68 37.43
C MET A 1 4.24 12.13 37.71
N PRO A 2 3.48 12.60 36.71
CA PRO A 2 2.07 12.96 36.91
C PRO A 2 1.27 11.72 37.30
N ASN A 3 0.31 11.87 38.22
CA ASN A 3 -0.61 10.80 38.58
C ASN A 3 -1.62 10.60 37.47
N LEU A 4 -1.70 9.38 36.93
CA LEU A 4 -2.66 9.01 35.91
C LEU A 4 -3.89 8.38 36.54
N ASN A 5 -5.06 8.81 36.09
CA ASN A 5 -6.34 8.21 36.41
C ASN A 5 -6.62 7.05 35.45
N GLN A 6 -7.31 6.02 35.94
CA GLN A 6 -7.71 4.89 35.12
C GLN A 6 -8.69 5.33 34.02
N VAL A 7 -8.49 4.80 32.81
CA VAL A 7 -9.41 4.96 31.68
C VAL A 7 -10.28 3.71 31.60
N VAL A 8 -11.60 3.87 31.69
CA VAL A 8 -12.57 2.76 31.67
C VAL A 8 -13.04 2.43 30.25
N GLN A 9 -12.78 3.33 29.30
CA GLN A 9 -13.18 3.19 27.91
C GLN A 9 -12.05 2.63 27.06
N THR A 10 -12.37 1.66 26.19
CA THR A 10 -11.45 1.20 25.15
C THR A 10 -11.16 2.33 24.16
N ILE A 11 -9.88 2.66 23.98
CA ILE A 11 -9.43 3.66 23.03
C ILE A 11 -8.92 2.96 21.77
N MET A 12 -9.43 3.38 20.60
CA MET A 12 -9.08 2.82 19.30
C MET A 12 -8.22 3.78 18.51
N SER A 13 -7.25 3.24 17.78
CA SER A 13 -6.49 3.96 16.75
C SER A 13 -7.34 4.18 15.48
N ALA A 14 -6.88 5.07 14.61
CA ALA A 14 -7.53 5.37 13.33
C ALA A 14 -7.62 4.16 12.37
N ASN A 15 -6.77 3.14 12.56
CA ASN A 15 -6.81 1.88 11.83
C ASN A 15 -7.77 0.84 12.47
N GLY A 16 -8.43 1.18 13.57
CA GLY A 16 -9.35 0.32 14.31
C GLY A 16 -8.70 -0.63 15.32
N THR A 17 -7.40 -0.54 15.55
CA THR A 17 -6.72 -1.36 16.57
C THR A 17 -6.88 -0.74 17.96
N GLU A 18 -7.09 -1.58 18.97
CA GLU A 18 -7.11 -1.15 20.37
C GLU A 18 -5.72 -0.69 20.82
N LEU A 19 -5.67 0.45 21.51
CA LEU A 19 -4.44 1.02 22.06
C LEU A 19 -4.20 0.52 23.48
N ASN A 20 -2.94 0.24 23.81
CA ASN A 20 -2.53 -0.07 25.17
C ASN A 20 -2.44 1.22 26.00
N VAL A 21 -3.44 1.47 26.85
CA VAL A 21 -3.59 2.73 27.61
C VAL A 21 -3.01 2.57 29.02
N ALA A 22 -2.06 3.45 29.37
CA ALA A 22 -1.52 3.54 30.73
C ALA A 22 -2.44 4.35 31.68
N GLY A 23 -3.19 5.31 31.15
CA GLY A 23 -4.15 6.10 31.91
C GLY A 23 -4.40 7.47 31.28
N LYS A 24 -5.07 8.37 32.00
CA LYS A 24 -5.28 9.75 31.58
C LYS A 24 -4.92 10.74 32.68
N GLY A 25 -4.49 11.94 32.30
CA GLY A 25 -4.11 12.97 33.24
C GLY A 25 -4.14 14.35 32.60
N GLU A 26 -3.93 15.37 33.41
CA GLU A 26 -3.83 16.75 32.94
C GLU A 26 -2.37 17.12 32.73
N PHE A 27 -2.06 17.68 31.56
CA PHE A 27 -0.71 18.00 31.14
C PHE A 27 -0.61 19.41 30.61
N HIS A 28 0.57 20.01 30.82
CA HIS A 28 0.98 21.20 30.10
C HIS A 28 1.53 20.76 28.74
N ILE A 29 0.91 21.23 27.66
CA ILE A 29 1.32 20.99 26.28
C ILE A 29 1.96 22.28 25.77
N TRP A 30 3.22 22.20 25.40
CA TRP A 30 3.92 23.30 24.76
C TRP A 30 3.72 23.23 23.25
N ILE A 31 3.11 24.27 22.69
CA ILE A 31 3.04 24.46 21.25
C ILE A 31 3.79 25.74 20.94
N TYR A 32 5.04 25.58 20.48
CA TYR A 32 5.97 26.68 20.23
C TYR A 32 6.17 27.56 21.48
N GLN A 33 5.65 28.79 21.51
CA GLN A 33 5.82 29.74 22.62
C GLN A 33 4.67 29.72 23.63
N ASN A 34 3.60 28.98 23.36
CA ASN A 34 2.40 28.94 24.20
C ASN A 34 2.29 27.62 24.97
N VAL A 35 1.76 27.70 26.19
CA VAL A 35 1.50 26.56 27.06
C VAL A 35 0.00 26.38 27.23
N TYR A 36 -0.46 25.15 27.02
CA TYR A 36 -1.87 24.79 27.09
C TYR A 36 -2.09 23.71 28.13
N LEU A 37 -3.16 23.86 28.92
CA LEU A 37 -3.57 22.86 29.89
C LEU A 37 -4.64 21.97 29.26
N ALA A 38 -4.34 20.68 29.12
CA ALA A 38 -5.21 19.71 28.47
C ALA A 38 -5.19 18.36 29.19
N GLU A 39 -6.35 17.71 29.23
CA GLU A 39 -6.42 16.30 29.59
C GLU A 39 -5.91 15.48 28.39
N ALA A 40 -4.98 14.56 28.62
CA ALA A 40 -4.47 13.66 27.61
C ALA A 40 -4.52 12.21 28.09
N VAL A 41 -4.71 11.29 27.16
CA VAL A 41 -4.59 9.85 27.38
C VAL A 41 -3.16 9.44 27.05
N VAL A 42 -2.52 8.72 27.96
CA VAL A 42 -1.20 8.15 27.77
C VAL A 42 -1.39 6.72 27.28
N ALA A 43 -0.93 6.45 26.06
CA ALA A 43 -1.03 5.14 25.42
C ALA A 43 0.25 4.83 24.64
N ASP A 44 0.47 3.55 24.38
CA ASP A 44 1.52 3.08 23.48
C ASP A 44 1.12 3.41 22.02
N LEU A 45 1.90 4.28 21.38
CA LEU A 45 1.63 4.81 20.04
C LEU A 45 2.84 4.61 19.14
N SER A 46 2.60 4.28 17.87
CA SER A 46 3.66 4.23 16.84
C SER A 46 4.14 5.61 16.39
N ILE A 47 3.51 6.69 16.88
CA ILE A 47 3.82 8.08 16.60
C ILE A 47 3.93 8.85 17.91
N GLU A 48 4.73 9.91 17.93
CA GLU A 48 5.10 10.58 19.18
C GLU A 48 3.89 11.17 19.94
N ASN A 49 2.99 11.88 19.25
CA ASN A 49 1.85 12.55 19.88
C ASN A 49 0.69 12.77 18.89
N ILE A 50 -0.55 12.80 19.41
CA ILE A 50 -1.76 13.13 18.63
C ILE A 50 -2.52 14.25 19.33
N ILE A 51 -2.83 15.32 18.61
CA ILE A 51 -3.69 16.39 19.10
C ILE A 51 -5.14 16.11 18.68
N GLY A 52 -6.02 16.00 19.67
CA GLY A 52 -7.45 15.75 19.47
C GLY A 52 -8.20 16.98 18.93
N LEU A 53 -9.32 16.72 18.25
CA LEU A 53 -10.18 17.77 17.70
C LEU A 53 -10.84 18.63 18.80
N ASP A 54 -11.06 18.06 19.97
CA ASP A 54 -11.53 18.73 21.17
C ASP A 54 -10.56 19.82 21.64
N PHE A 55 -9.26 19.51 21.69
CA PHE A 55 -8.21 20.50 21.97
C PHE A 55 -8.23 21.62 20.93
N LEU A 56 -8.29 21.27 19.64
CA LEU A 56 -8.30 22.24 18.55
C LEU A 56 -9.52 23.17 18.64
N LYS A 57 -10.70 22.62 18.92
CA LYS A 57 -11.94 23.40 19.09
C LYS A 57 -11.88 24.30 20.32
N LYS A 58 -11.44 23.77 21.46
CA LYS A 58 -11.31 24.52 22.73
C LYS A 58 -10.40 25.73 22.55
N ASN A 59 -9.29 25.55 21.83
CA ASN A 59 -8.29 26.59 21.61
C ASN A 59 -8.47 27.37 20.31
N ARG A 60 -9.62 27.20 19.62
CA ARG A 60 -9.98 27.88 18.37
C ARG A 60 -8.86 27.80 17.31
N CYS A 61 -8.19 26.66 17.22
CA CYS A 61 -7.14 26.49 16.23
C CYS A 61 -7.77 26.37 14.82
N LEU A 62 -7.14 26.99 13.83
CA LEU A 62 -7.46 26.87 12.40
C LEU A 62 -6.33 26.09 11.71
N ILE A 63 -6.66 25.08 10.92
CA ILE A 63 -5.66 24.27 10.21
C ILE A 63 -5.79 24.53 8.71
N ASN A 64 -4.74 25.11 8.13
CA ASN A 64 -4.50 25.10 6.70
C ASN A 64 -3.54 23.94 6.40
N LEU A 65 -4.08 22.84 5.88
CA LEU A 65 -3.33 21.61 5.61
C LEU A 65 -2.14 21.79 4.67
N GLN A 66 -2.12 22.85 3.86
CA GLN A 66 -1.03 23.12 2.92
C GLN A 66 0.17 23.82 3.58
N GLU A 67 -0.05 24.60 4.63
CA GLU A 67 0.95 25.59 5.07
C GLU A 67 1.15 25.63 6.58
N HIS A 68 0.07 25.84 7.34
CA HIS A 68 0.19 26.26 8.73
C HIS A 68 -1.06 25.96 9.55
N MET A 69 -0.87 25.86 10.86
CA MET A 69 -1.93 25.93 11.85
C MET A 69 -1.87 27.29 12.54
N VAL A 70 -3.01 27.97 12.67
CA VAL A 70 -3.14 29.13 13.55
C VAL A 70 -3.72 28.66 14.87
N CYS A 71 -3.10 28.97 16.00
CA CYS A 71 -3.73 28.79 17.30
C CYS A 71 -3.46 30.00 18.20
N HIS A 72 -4.52 30.61 18.75
CA HIS A 72 -4.47 31.87 19.52
C HIS A 72 -3.58 32.97 18.89
N ASN A 73 -3.84 33.29 17.62
CA ASN A 73 -3.11 34.29 16.81
C ASN A 73 -1.63 33.95 16.53
N GLN A 74 -1.18 32.74 16.88
CA GLN A 74 0.15 32.28 16.54
C GLN A 74 0.10 31.38 15.30
N VAL A 75 0.89 31.72 14.28
CA VAL A 75 1.07 30.88 13.08
C VAL A 75 2.15 29.85 13.37
N ILE A 76 1.81 28.58 13.21
CA ILE A 76 2.67 27.43 13.45
C ILE A 76 2.85 26.72 12.10
N PRO A 77 4.06 26.65 11.54
CA PRO A 77 4.29 25.97 10.27
C PRO A 77 3.99 24.48 10.42
N LEU A 78 3.30 23.90 9.44
CA LEU A 78 3.06 22.47 9.38
C LEU A 78 4.14 21.83 8.51
N ASN A 79 4.78 20.81 9.06
CA ASN A 79 5.67 19.95 8.28
C ASN A 79 4.95 18.62 8.05
N PHE A 80 4.81 18.25 6.78
CA PHE A 80 4.39 16.89 6.46
C PHE A 80 5.58 15.96 6.72
N THR A 81 5.51 15.21 7.81
CA THR A 81 6.49 14.17 8.14
C THR A 81 5.88 12.80 7.86
N GLY A 82 6.33 12.20 6.77
CA GLY A 82 5.86 10.89 6.32
C GLY A 82 6.10 10.67 4.85
N GLN A 83 6.04 9.42 4.41
CA GLN A 83 5.88 9.07 3.00
C GLN A 83 4.43 8.65 2.81
N LEU A 84 3.77 9.12 1.74
CA LEU A 84 2.53 8.49 1.29
C LEU A 84 2.88 7.04 0.95
N GLY A 85 2.55 6.12 1.87
CA GLY A 85 3.01 4.73 1.82
C GLY A 85 2.37 3.93 0.69
N CYS A 86 1.33 4.46 0.03
CA CYS A 86 0.81 3.89 -1.19
C CYS A 86 0.06 4.93 -2.02
N TYR A 87 0.09 4.77 -3.34
CA TYR A 87 -0.66 5.58 -4.31
C TYR A 87 -1.72 4.72 -4.97
N ARG A 88 -2.86 5.32 -5.33
CA ARG A 88 -3.90 4.60 -6.07
C ARG A 88 -3.49 4.44 -7.52
N VAL A 89 -3.84 3.29 -8.09
CA VAL A 89 -3.62 3.01 -9.51
C VAL A 89 -4.95 2.81 -10.20
N SER A 90 -5.15 3.58 -11.27
CA SER A 90 -6.36 3.56 -12.09
C SER A 90 -6.08 3.13 -13.52
N VAL A 91 -7.07 2.55 -14.20
CA VAL A 91 -6.94 2.18 -15.62
C VAL A 91 -7.02 3.41 -16.51
N VAL A 92 -6.16 3.51 -17.51
CA VAL A 92 -6.08 4.68 -18.41
C VAL A 92 -7.22 4.71 -19.43
N GLU A 93 -7.62 3.55 -19.96
CA GLU A 93 -8.58 3.43 -21.05
C GLU A 93 -9.60 2.31 -20.84
N ASP A 94 -10.77 2.44 -21.45
CA ASP A 94 -11.79 1.40 -21.42
C ASP A 94 -11.23 0.08 -21.98
N THR A 95 -11.13 -0.93 -21.12
CA THR A 95 -10.51 -2.22 -21.44
C THR A 95 -11.55 -3.31 -21.44
N CYS A 96 -11.58 -4.08 -22.53
CA CYS A 96 -12.44 -5.24 -22.71
C CYS A 96 -11.59 -6.51 -22.64
N ILE A 97 -11.81 -7.37 -21.64
CA ILE A 97 -11.07 -8.61 -21.43
C ILE A 97 -11.98 -9.79 -21.78
N GLN A 98 -11.58 -10.57 -22.78
CA GLN A 98 -12.37 -11.71 -23.26
C GLN A 98 -12.45 -12.84 -22.22
N PRO A 99 -13.50 -13.68 -22.23
CA PRO A 99 -13.62 -14.81 -21.32
C PRO A 99 -12.40 -15.72 -21.34
N GLY A 100 -11.90 -16.12 -20.17
CA GLY A 100 -10.76 -17.03 -20.04
C GLY A 100 -9.42 -16.47 -20.55
N THR A 101 -9.31 -15.16 -20.78
CA THR A 101 -8.10 -14.53 -21.31
C THR A 101 -7.41 -13.61 -20.31
N GLU A 102 -6.14 -13.36 -20.59
CA GLU A 102 -5.31 -12.41 -19.89
C GLU A 102 -5.09 -11.15 -20.75
N ALA A 103 -5.01 -9.99 -20.09
CA ALA A 103 -4.73 -8.71 -20.71
C ALA A 103 -3.68 -7.93 -19.92
N LEU A 104 -2.75 -7.31 -20.66
CA LEU A 104 -1.85 -6.29 -20.12
C LEU A 104 -2.44 -4.92 -20.43
N VAL A 105 -2.65 -4.12 -19.39
CA VAL A 105 -3.41 -2.87 -19.44
C VAL A 105 -2.56 -1.74 -18.88
N ARG A 106 -2.69 -0.54 -19.43
CA ARG A 106 -2.02 0.65 -18.89
C ARG A 106 -2.75 1.16 -17.65
N GLY A 107 -2.01 1.26 -16.56
CA GLY A 107 -2.40 1.93 -15.33
C GLY A 107 -1.75 3.30 -15.20
N HIS A 108 -2.40 4.20 -14.46
CA HIS A 108 -1.89 5.51 -14.07
C HIS A 108 -1.78 5.57 -12.55
N ILE A 109 -0.64 6.04 -12.03
CA ILE A 109 -0.46 6.31 -10.61
C ILE A 109 -1.08 7.67 -10.29
N ASN A 110 -2.18 7.66 -9.56
CA ASN A 110 -2.86 8.88 -9.13
C ASN A 110 -1.97 9.65 -8.15
N GLU A 111 -1.85 10.97 -8.35
CA GLU A 111 -1.04 11.86 -7.50
C GLU A 111 0.46 11.48 -7.47
N TYR A 112 0.98 11.00 -8.59
CA TYR A 112 2.41 10.67 -8.73
C TYR A 112 3.29 11.86 -8.30
N PRO A 113 4.16 11.69 -7.28
CA PRO A 113 4.91 12.80 -6.71
C PRO A 113 5.83 13.43 -7.77
N SER A 114 5.68 14.73 -8.00
CA SER A 114 6.45 15.47 -9.02
C SER A 114 7.92 15.70 -8.62
N THR A 115 8.29 15.39 -7.38
CA THR A 115 9.68 15.46 -6.89
C THR A 115 10.45 14.24 -7.40
N LYS A 116 11.06 14.42 -8.58
CA LYS A 116 11.76 13.47 -9.46
C LYS A 116 12.91 12.64 -8.89
N ASN A 117 13.15 12.61 -7.58
CA ASN A 117 14.29 11.89 -7.03
C ASN A 117 13.80 10.64 -6.32
N GLU A 118 14.15 9.49 -6.91
CA GLU A 118 13.83 8.11 -6.50
C GLU A 118 12.52 7.53 -7.06
N VAL A 119 12.49 7.39 -8.39
CA VAL A 119 11.65 6.39 -9.07
C VAL A 119 12.17 4.99 -8.71
N GLY A 120 11.84 4.55 -7.50
CA GLY A 120 12.19 3.24 -6.97
C GLY A 120 11.36 2.09 -7.56
N LEU A 121 11.60 0.89 -7.04
CA LEU A 121 10.72 -0.25 -7.27
C LEU A 121 9.44 -0.09 -6.43
N GLY A 122 8.31 -0.48 -7.00
CA GLY A 122 7.04 -0.51 -6.32
C GLY A 122 6.31 -1.81 -6.59
N ILE A 123 5.50 -2.25 -5.62
CA ILE A 123 4.60 -3.37 -5.77
C ILE A 123 3.19 -2.84 -5.99
N ILE A 124 2.54 -3.26 -7.07
CA ILE A 124 1.13 -2.98 -7.33
C ILE A 124 0.32 -4.14 -6.82
N GLU A 125 -0.59 -3.86 -5.89
CA GLU A 125 -1.50 -4.83 -5.30
C GLU A 125 -2.96 -4.51 -5.65
N PRO A 126 -3.80 -5.50 -5.96
CA PRO A 126 -5.22 -5.29 -6.22
C PRO A 126 -5.94 -4.72 -5.00
N CYS A 127 -6.80 -3.72 -5.20
CA CYS A 127 -7.56 -3.17 -4.10
C CYS A 127 -8.78 -4.06 -3.80
N LYS A 128 -9.09 -4.26 -2.50
CA LYS A 128 -10.19 -5.14 -2.05
C LYS A 128 -11.53 -4.78 -2.69
N LYS A 129 -11.81 -3.49 -2.88
CA LYS A 129 -13.05 -3.00 -3.50
C LYS A 129 -13.21 -3.42 -4.95
N PHE A 130 -12.11 -3.46 -5.71
CA PHE A 130 -12.12 -3.94 -7.10
C PHE A 130 -12.31 -5.45 -7.13
N MET A 131 -11.53 -6.19 -6.33
CA MET A 131 -11.62 -7.65 -6.27
C MET A 131 -12.99 -8.14 -5.82
N ALA A 132 -13.65 -7.44 -4.89
CA ALA A 132 -14.98 -7.80 -4.40
C ALA A 132 -16.08 -7.73 -5.48
N LYS A 133 -15.87 -6.99 -6.58
CA LYS A 133 -16.81 -6.93 -7.69
C LYS A 133 -16.72 -8.14 -8.62
N ASN A 134 -15.75 -9.04 -8.43
CA ASN A 134 -15.50 -10.22 -9.26
C ASN A 134 -15.45 -9.92 -10.77
N SER A 135 -15.08 -8.70 -11.17
CA SER A 135 -15.05 -8.28 -12.56
C SER A 135 -13.89 -8.94 -13.31
N ALA A 136 -12.69 -8.89 -12.75
CA ALA A 136 -11.50 -9.59 -13.25
C ALA A 136 -10.52 -9.78 -12.08
N LEU A 137 -9.68 -10.80 -12.17
CA LEU A 137 -8.54 -10.92 -11.28
C LEU A 137 -7.45 -9.97 -11.75
N MET A 138 -6.77 -9.32 -10.81
CA MET A 138 -5.60 -8.51 -11.09
C MET A 138 -4.38 -9.16 -10.42
N ALA A 139 -3.27 -9.24 -11.14
CA ALA A 139 -2.04 -9.80 -10.61
C ALA A 139 -1.30 -8.77 -9.76
N THR A 140 -0.66 -9.24 -8.69
CA THR A 140 0.32 -8.42 -7.96
C THR A 140 1.56 -8.29 -8.84
N THR A 141 2.03 -7.06 -9.07
CA THR A 141 3.09 -6.80 -10.06
C THR A 141 4.19 -5.93 -9.47
N LEU A 142 5.43 -6.39 -9.58
CA LEU A 142 6.63 -5.60 -9.29
C LEU A 142 6.93 -4.69 -10.49
N VAL A 143 7.01 -3.38 -10.27
CA VAL A 143 7.25 -2.40 -11.33
C VAL A 143 8.31 -1.39 -10.92
N LYS A 144 8.97 -0.79 -11.90
CA LYS A 144 9.65 0.49 -11.70
C LYS A 144 8.58 1.59 -11.71
N ALA A 145 8.46 2.35 -10.63
CA ALA A 145 7.32 3.25 -10.40
C ALA A 145 7.36 4.50 -11.29
N SER A 146 6.70 4.50 -12.44
CA SER A 146 6.50 5.68 -13.30
C SER A 146 5.05 6.14 -13.33
N GLU A 147 4.78 7.35 -13.85
CA GLU A 147 3.42 7.90 -13.99
C GLU A 147 2.42 6.90 -14.62
N THR A 148 2.88 6.14 -15.62
CA THR A 148 2.18 4.98 -16.17
C THR A 148 2.86 3.69 -15.74
N VAL A 149 2.09 2.67 -15.38
CA VAL A 149 2.58 1.33 -15.01
C VAL A 149 1.78 0.22 -15.70
N PRO A 150 2.37 -0.95 -15.97
CA PRO A 150 1.63 -2.09 -16.50
C PRO A 150 0.78 -2.74 -15.41
N LEU A 151 -0.45 -3.13 -15.79
CA LEU A 151 -1.39 -3.88 -14.97
C LEU A 151 -1.74 -5.17 -15.69
N ARG A 152 -1.70 -6.29 -14.97
CA ARG A 152 -1.98 -7.61 -15.55
C ARG A 152 -3.30 -8.13 -15.00
N PHE A 153 -4.26 -8.38 -15.89
CA PHE A 153 -5.59 -8.82 -15.54
C PHE A 153 -5.92 -10.16 -16.18
N MET A 154 -6.64 -11.02 -15.45
CA MET A 154 -7.18 -12.28 -15.94
C MET A 154 -8.70 -12.28 -15.78
N ASN A 155 -9.41 -12.47 -16.88
CA ASN A 155 -10.85 -12.71 -16.83
C ASN A 155 -11.10 -14.21 -16.71
N VAL A 156 -11.41 -14.66 -15.50
CA VAL A 156 -11.75 -16.07 -15.20
C VAL A 156 -13.23 -16.38 -15.43
N SER A 157 -14.05 -15.38 -15.76
CA SER A 157 -15.46 -15.59 -16.05
C SER A 157 -15.68 -16.08 -17.48
N ASN A 158 -16.88 -16.58 -17.74
CA ASN A 158 -17.34 -17.00 -19.07
C ASN A 158 -17.99 -15.85 -19.87
N VAL A 159 -17.97 -14.62 -19.34
CA VAL A 159 -18.52 -13.43 -19.99
C VAL A 159 -17.44 -12.38 -20.18
N VAL A 160 -17.62 -11.48 -21.15
CA VAL A 160 -16.69 -10.37 -21.38
C VAL A 160 -16.71 -9.43 -20.17
N THR A 161 -15.52 -9.09 -19.67
CA THR A 161 -15.36 -8.08 -18.60
C THR A 161 -14.95 -6.75 -19.19
N ILE A 162 -15.64 -5.68 -18.80
CA ILE A 162 -15.28 -4.31 -19.16
C ILE A 162 -14.80 -3.56 -17.92
N ILE A 163 -13.57 -3.06 -17.95
CA ILE A 163 -13.01 -2.16 -16.94
C ILE A 163 -12.96 -0.76 -17.54
N ARG A 164 -13.62 0.21 -16.91
CA ARG A 164 -13.71 1.58 -17.44
C ARG A 164 -12.47 2.40 -17.09
N ALA A 165 -12.11 3.33 -17.96
CA ALA A 165 -11.11 4.34 -17.70
C ALA A 165 -11.39 5.06 -16.36
N GLY A 166 -10.33 5.35 -15.60
CA GLY A 166 -10.42 5.95 -14.27
C GLY A 166 -10.84 4.99 -13.15
N THR A 167 -11.20 3.73 -13.45
CA THR A 167 -11.50 2.74 -12.40
C THR A 167 -10.25 2.49 -11.57
N ILE A 168 -10.34 2.70 -10.25
CA ILE A 168 -9.29 2.34 -9.30
C ILE A 168 -9.28 0.83 -9.14
N VAL A 169 -8.14 0.21 -9.44
CA VAL A 169 -7.97 -1.24 -9.51
C VAL A 169 -6.98 -1.76 -8.48
N GLY A 170 -6.00 -0.93 -8.10
CA GLY A 170 -4.96 -1.30 -7.15
C GLY A 170 -4.36 -0.13 -6.42
N ASN A 171 -3.42 -0.44 -5.54
CA ASN A 171 -2.51 0.53 -4.93
C ASN A 171 -1.08 0.12 -5.26
N ILE A 172 -0.19 1.10 -5.43
CA ILE A 172 1.25 0.89 -5.55
C ILE A 172 1.93 1.35 -4.26
N SER A 173 2.78 0.49 -3.70
CA SER A 173 3.57 0.79 -2.50
C SER A 173 5.07 0.71 -2.84
N PRO A 174 5.91 1.62 -2.33
CA PRO A 174 7.36 1.56 -2.55
C PRO A 174 7.95 0.33 -1.86
N ILE A 175 9.00 -0.24 -2.45
CA ILE A 175 9.75 -1.35 -1.87
C ILE A 175 11.11 -0.82 -1.41
N GLN A 176 11.49 -1.13 -0.19
CA GLN A 176 12.77 -0.70 0.39
C GLN A 176 13.93 -1.58 -0.07
N ASP A 177 13.74 -2.90 -0.11
CA ASP A 177 14.76 -3.86 -0.53
C ASP A 177 14.15 -5.04 -1.29
N VAL A 178 14.93 -5.58 -2.23
CA VAL A 178 14.65 -6.86 -2.88
C VAL A 178 15.68 -7.86 -2.36
N ILE A 179 15.22 -8.93 -1.73
CA ILE A 179 16.10 -10.01 -1.27
C ILE A 179 16.55 -10.79 -2.51
N SER A 180 17.76 -10.50 -2.98
CA SER A 180 18.46 -11.32 -3.96
C SER A 180 19.02 -12.55 -3.25
N ASP A 181 18.41 -13.71 -3.45
CA ASP A 181 19.12 -14.96 -3.16
C ASP A 181 20.18 -15.11 -4.26
N ASP A 182 21.41 -14.66 -4.00
CA ASP A 182 22.59 -14.84 -4.88
C ASP A 182 23.02 -16.32 -5.02
N LYS A 183 22.12 -17.26 -4.70
CA LYS A 183 22.27 -18.65 -5.12
C LYS A 183 21.98 -18.69 -6.60
N ASN A 184 23.04 -18.83 -7.40
CA ASN A 184 22.98 -19.20 -8.81
C ASN A 184 21.77 -20.10 -9.06
N ILE A 185 20.69 -19.54 -9.63
CA ILE A 185 19.44 -20.26 -9.89
C ILE A 185 19.72 -21.51 -10.75
N THR A 186 20.82 -21.52 -11.51
CA THR A 186 21.33 -22.65 -12.26
C THR A 186 21.73 -23.87 -11.43
N ASP A 187 22.06 -23.72 -10.14
CA ASP A 187 22.45 -24.84 -9.27
C ASP A 187 21.27 -25.44 -8.51
N ILE A 188 20.20 -24.67 -8.25
CA ILE A 188 18.98 -25.18 -7.58
C ILE A 188 18.20 -26.15 -8.49
N TYR A 189 18.21 -25.93 -9.81
CA TYR A 189 17.54 -26.83 -10.77
C TYR A 189 18.29 -28.14 -11.04
N LYS A 190 19.53 -28.31 -10.57
CA LYS A 190 20.23 -29.59 -10.70
C LYS A 190 19.80 -30.65 -9.68
N GLU A 191 19.20 -30.25 -8.55
CA GLU A 191 18.88 -31.17 -7.45
C GLU A 191 17.40 -31.20 -7.04
N GLN A 192 16.48 -30.83 -7.92
CA GLN A 192 15.07 -31.16 -7.73
C GLN A 192 14.68 -32.32 -8.63
N ASN A 193 14.73 -33.53 -8.08
CA ASN A 193 14.00 -34.66 -8.64
C ASN A 193 12.53 -34.24 -8.78
N LEU A 194 12.10 -33.92 -10.01
CA LEU A 194 10.69 -33.59 -10.27
C LEU A 194 9.81 -34.71 -9.70
N ARG A 195 8.67 -34.35 -9.11
CA ARG A 195 7.67 -35.36 -8.73
C ARG A 195 7.33 -36.22 -9.94
N ILE A 196 7.09 -37.52 -9.72
CA ILE A 196 6.84 -38.53 -10.76
C ILE A 196 5.72 -38.09 -11.73
N GLU A 197 4.71 -37.39 -11.23
CA GLU A 197 3.60 -36.86 -12.03
C GLU A 197 4.07 -35.80 -13.03
N LEU A 198 4.93 -34.87 -12.59
CA LEU A 198 5.51 -33.84 -13.43
C LEU A 198 6.54 -34.42 -14.41
N GLN A 199 7.26 -35.47 -14.02
CA GLN A 199 8.13 -36.22 -14.95
C GLN A 199 7.34 -36.88 -16.07
N LYS A 200 6.21 -37.53 -15.72
CA LYS A 200 5.30 -38.12 -16.73
C LYS A 200 4.76 -37.05 -17.67
N LEU A 201 4.33 -35.91 -17.13
CA LEU A 201 3.81 -34.80 -17.93
C LEU A 201 4.88 -34.24 -18.88
N LEU A 202 6.10 -34.01 -18.38
CA LEU A 202 7.25 -33.60 -19.18
C LEU A 202 7.56 -34.60 -20.29
N SER A 203 7.59 -35.91 -19.97
CA SER A 203 7.86 -36.96 -20.95
C SER A 203 6.80 -37.02 -22.06
N ASN A 204 5.53 -36.83 -21.71
CA ASN A 204 4.42 -36.79 -22.66
C ASN A 204 4.49 -35.57 -23.57
N CYS A 205 4.86 -34.40 -23.03
CA CYS A 205 5.03 -33.17 -23.81
C CYS A 205 6.28 -33.22 -24.72
N SER A 206 7.30 -33.98 -24.33
CA SER A 206 8.59 -34.05 -25.05
C SER A 206 8.64 -35.09 -26.17
N GLY A 207 7.58 -35.91 -26.33
CA GLY A 207 7.52 -37.01 -27.29
C GLY A 207 7.66 -36.57 -28.76
N ASN A 208 7.24 -35.35 -29.08
CA ASN A 208 7.24 -34.80 -30.45
C ASN A 208 8.36 -33.76 -30.71
N LEU A 209 9.27 -33.55 -29.77
CA LEU A 209 10.36 -32.58 -29.94
C LEU A 209 11.52 -33.18 -30.73
N SER A 210 12.07 -32.40 -31.67
CA SER A 210 13.31 -32.75 -32.37
C SER A 210 14.51 -32.77 -31.42
N GLN A 211 15.60 -33.43 -31.82
CA GLN A 211 16.83 -33.51 -31.02
C GLN A 211 17.41 -32.13 -30.67
N GLU A 212 17.24 -31.12 -31.53
CA GLU A 212 17.67 -29.74 -31.24
C GLU A 212 16.74 -29.04 -30.24
N GLN A 213 15.44 -29.32 -30.31
CA GLN A 213 14.47 -28.74 -29.38
C GLN A 213 14.61 -29.34 -27.98
N LYS A 214 14.96 -30.63 -27.87
CA LYS A 214 15.24 -31.30 -26.60
C LYS A 214 16.48 -30.77 -25.88
N ARG A 215 17.41 -30.11 -26.58
CA ARG A 215 18.60 -29.48 -25.98
C ARG A 215 18.33 -28.08 -25.39
N ARG A 216 17.15 -27.51 -25.64
CA ARG A 216 16.74 -26.16 -25.19
C ARG A 216 15.69 -26.16 -24.07
N VAL A 217 15.23 -27.34 -23.66
CA VAL A 217 14.34 -27.58 -22.51
C VAL A 217 15.18 -28.08 -21.36
#